data_AF-A0A3G6TWY8-F1
#
_entry.id   AF-A0A3G6TWY8-F1
#
_cell.length_a   1.000
_cell.length_b   1.000
_cell.length_c   1.000
_cell.angle_alpha   90.00
_cell.angle_beta   90.00
_cell.angle_gamma   90.00
#
_symmetry.space_group_name_H-M   'P 1'
#
loop_
_entity.id
_entity.type
_entity.pdbx_description
1 polymer ?
#
loop_
_entity_poly.entity_id
_entity_poly.type
_entity_poly.pdbx_seq_one_letter_code
_entity_poly.pdbx_strand_id
1 'polypeptide(L)'
;MKKTQLELFSLIIITVGIVFFYWILGNNFTGRKIILAAVIVLNGVGILVNIKHLDAYHKSTYTALMGYHAALGFMILVTVLAFLEIIK
;
A
#
# COMPACT_ATOMS: atom_id res chain seq x y z
N MET A 1 -21.64 14.06 4.18
CA MET A 1 -20.60 13.27 4.89
C MET A 1 -19.62 12.52 3.98
N LYS A 2 -19.99 12.04 2.77
CA LYS A 2 -19.07 11.26 1.90
C LYS A 2 -17.93 12.06 1.25
N LYS A 3 -18.13 13.36 0.97
CA LYS A 3 -17.14 14.22 0.29
C LYS A 3 -15.87 14.41 1.11
N THR A 4 -16.03 14.73 2.40
CA THR A 4 -14.93 14.96 3.35
C THR A 4 -14.07 13.70 3.58
N GLN A 5 -14.66 12.51 3.53
CA GLN A 5 -13.91 11.27 3.68
C GLN A 5 -13.09 10.91 2.42
N LEU A 6 -13.58 11.25 1.23
CA LEU A 6 -12.82 11.09 0.00
C LEU A 6 -11.63 12.06 -0.04
N GLU A 7 -11.84 13.30 0.38
CA GLU A 7 -10.81 14.34 0.49
C GLU A 7 -9.71 13.91 1.50
N LEU A 8 -10.11 13.40 2.67
CA LEU A 8 -9.16 12.90 3.68
C LEU A 8 -8.36 11.69 3.15
N PHE A 9 -9.03 10.76 2.47
CA PHE A 9 -8.37 9.59 1.88
C PHE A 9 -7.39 9.99 0.77
N SER A 10 -7.76 10.94 -0.07
CA SER A 10 -6.89 11.49 -1.11
C SER A 10 -5.67 12.20 -0.51
N LEU A 11 -5.87 12.99 0.55
CA LEU A 11 -4.79 13.66 1.28
C LEU A 11 -3.80 12.64 1.85
N ILE A 12 -4.28 11.54 2.44
CA ILE A 12 -3.41 10.49 2.98
C ILE A 12 -2.55 9.87 1.88
N ILE A 13 -3.14 9.51 0.73
CA ILE A 13 -2.40 8.92 -0.39
C ILE A 13 -1.33 9.89 -0.92
N ILE A 14 -1.69 11.16 -1.13
CA ILE A 14 -0.76 12.19 -1.61
C ILE A 14 0.39 12.37 -0.61
N THR A 15 0.08 12.45 0.69
CA THR A 15 1.08 12.62 1.75
C THR A 15 2.06 11.44 1.80
N VAL A 16 1.55 10.21 1.70
CA VAL A 16 2.39 8.99 1.64
C VAL A 16 3.32 9.04 0.44
N GLY A 17 2.82 9.44 -0.73
CA GLY A 17 3.64 9.62 -1.94
C GLY A 17 4.76 10.65 -1.77
N ILE A 18 4.46 11.79 -1.14
CA ILE A 18 5.44 12.87 -0.91
C ILE A 18 6.53 12.42 0.06
N VAL A 19 6.16 11.89 1.24
CA VAL A 19 7.12 11.40 2.25
C VAL A 19 8.07 10.37 1.62
N PHE A 20 7.52 9.51 0.78
CA PHE A 20 8.28 8.47 0.12
C PHE A 20 9.24 8.99 -0.95
N PHE A 21 8.80 9.96 -1.75
CA PHE A 21 9.65 10.61 -2.75
C PHE A 21 10.89 11.22 -2.10
N TYR A 22 10.73 11.90 -0.96
CA TYR A 22 11.86 12.43 -0.20
C TYR A 22 12.76 11.34 0.39
N TRP A 23 12.20 10.19 0.82
CA TRP A 23 12.99 9.06 1.30
C TRP A 23 13.90 8.47 0.22
N ILE A 24 13.41 8.36 -1.03
CA ILE A 24 14.22 7.92 -2.18
C ILE A 24 15.36 8.89 -2.44
N LEU A 25 15.06 10.19 -2.51
CA LEU A 25 16.06 11.23 -2.80
C LEU A 25 17.12 11.31 -1.71
N GLY A 26 16.74 11.17 -0.43
CA GLY A 26 17.66 11.24 0.71
C GLY A 26 18.62 10.05 0.84
N ASN A 27 18.28 8.90 0.25
CA ASN A 27 19.03 7.65 0.43
C ASN A 27 19.83 7.19 -0.79
N ASN A 28 19.97 8.00 -1.84
CA ASN A 28 20.76 7.68 -3.05
C ASN A 28 20.47 6.28 -3.62
N PHE A 29 19.19 5.93 -3.75
CA PHE A 29 18.81 4.60 -4.20
C PHE A 29 19.33 4.28 -5.61
N THR A 30 19.88 3.07 -5.78
CA THR A 30 20.16 2.49 -7.09
C THR A 30 18.84 2.21 -7.84
N GLY A 31 18.90 2.03 -9.16
CA GLY A 31 17.69 1.74 -9.96
C GLY A 31 16.86 0.57 -9.42
N ARG A 32 17.51 -0.48 -8.91
CA ARG A 32 16.84 -1.61 -8.25
C ARG A 32 16.13 -1.20 -6.95
N LYS A 33 16.78 -0.40 -6.10
CA LYS A 33 16.18 0.08 -4.85
C LYS A 33 15.01 1.03 -5.12
N ILE A 34 15.04 1.81 -6.21
CA ILE A 34 13.89 2.63 -6.66
C ILE A 34 12.69 1.75 -7.04
N ILE A 35 12.90 0.65 -7.76
CA ILE A 35 11.81 -0.28 -8.12
C ILE A 35 11.20 -0.91 -6.87
N LEU A 36 12.04 -1.42 -5.95
CA LEU A 36 11.58 -1.99 -4.68
C LEU A 36 10.83 -0.95 -3.84
N ALA A 37 11.30 0.29 -3.89
CA ALA A 37 10.66 1.41 -3.23
C ALA A 37 9.26 1.66 -3.80
N ALA A 38 9.11 1.72 -5.12
CA ALA A 38 7.81 1.85 -5.76
C ALA A 38 6.85 0.71 -5.40
N VAL A 39 7.34 -0.53 -5.31
CA VAL A 39 6.55 -1.69 -4.87
C VAL A 39 6.00 -1.49 -3.46
N ILE A 40 6.80 -0.98 -2.52
CA ILE A 40 6.37 -0.68 -1.15
C ILE A 40 5.22 0.33 -1.15
N VAL A 41 5.32 1.41 -1.92
CA VAL A 41 4.27 2.44 -2.00
C VAL A 41 2.99 1.89 -2.62
N LEU A 42 3.09 1.19 -3.75
CA LEU A 42 1.93 0.65 -4.44
C LEU A 42 1.17 -0.33 -3.54
N ASN A 43 1.89 -1.21 -2.83
CA ASN A 43 1.28 -2.08 -1.85
C ASN A 43 0.68 -1.32 -0.67
N GLY A 44 1.36 -0.29 -0.15
CA GLY A 44 0.82 0.56 0.93
C GLY A 44 -0.49 1.24 0.55
N VAL A 45 -0.57 1.82 -0.66
CA VAL A 45 -1.80 2.41 -1.19
C VAL A 45 -2.87 1.35 -1.39
N GLY A 46 -2.51 0.19 -1.96
CA GLY A 46 -3.45 -0.91 -2.17
C GLY A 46 -4.03 -1.47 -0.86
N ILE A 47 -3.23 -1.56 0.20
CA ILE A 47 -3.69 -1.95 1.54
C ILE A 47 -4.70 -0.94 2.08
N LEU A 48 -4.42 0.37 1.98
CA LEU A 48 -5.33 1.43 2.41
C LEU A 48 -6.68 1.36 1.67
N VAL A 49 -6.63 1.13 0.36
CA VAL A 49 -7.84 0.94 -0.47
C VAL A 49 -8.60 -0.31 -0.03
N ASN A 50 -7.91 -1.42 0.20
CA ASN A 50 -8.52 -2.69 0.62
C ASN A 50 -9.22 -2.55 1.98
N ILE A 51 -8.58 -1.92 2.97
CA ILE A 51 -9.18 -1.68 4.30
C ILE A 51 -10.49 -0.90 4.18
N LYS A 52 -10.55 0.11 3.30
CA LYS A 52 -11.78 0.88 3.05
C LYS A 52 -12.93 0.01 2.50
N HIS A 53 -12.63 -1.09 1.83
CA HIS A 53 -13.60 -1.99 1.23
C HIS A 53 -13.86 -3.27 2.06
N LEU A 54 -13.21 -3.44 3.22
CA LEU A 54 -13.35 -4.62 4.08
C LEU A 54 -14.81 -4.99 4.35
N ASP A 55 -15.64 -4.00 4.71
CA ASP A 55 -17.07 -4.20 5.00
C ASP A 55 -17.86 -4.74 3.80
N ALA A 56 -17.46 -4.37 2.58
CA ALA A 56 -18.08 -4.89 1.37
C ALA A 56 -17.74 -6.38 1.16
N TYR A 57 -16.50 -6.77 1.45
CA TYR A 57 -16.08 -8.18 1.38
C TYR A 57 -16.70 -9.02 2.50
N HIS A 58 -16.85 -8.48 3.71
CA HIS A 58 -17.49 -9.17 4.84
C HIS A 58 -18.97 -9.50 4.57
N LYS A 59 -19.67 -8.65 3.81
CA LYS A 59 -21.09 -8.84 3.45
C LYS A 59 -21.28 -9.65 2.16
N SER A 60 -20.18 -10.06 1.53
CA SER A 60 -20.17 -10.84 0.29
C SER A 60 -20.16 -12.35 0.60
N THR A 61 -19.62 -13.16 -0.31
CA THR A 61 -19.44 -14.61 -0.14
C THR A 61 -18.17 -14.94 0.64
N TYR A 62 -18.14 -16.10 1.31
CA TYR A 62 -16.95 -16.61 1.99
C TYR A 62 -15.72 -16.69 1.07
N THR A 63 -15.91 -17.06 -0.21
CA THR A 63 -14.85 -17.10 -1.21
C THR A 63 -14.26 -15.71 -1.48
N ALA A 64 -15.09 -14.68 -1.55
CA ALA A 64 -14.63 -13.30 -1.74
C ALA A 64 -13.84 -12.80 -0.51
N LEU A 65 -14.27 -13.13 0.70
CA LEU A 65 -13.56 -12.78 1.93
C LEU A 65 -12.20 -13.49 2.04
N MET A 66 -12.13 -14.77 1.69
CA MET A 66 -10.85 -15.51 1.63
C MET A 66 -9.90 -14.90 0.61
N GLY A 67 -10.40 -14.55 -0.59
CA GLY A 67 -9.61 -13.87 -1.62
C GLY A 67 -9.07 -12.51 -1.16
N TYR A 68 -9.88 -11.74 -0.43
CA TYR A 68 -9.46 -10.47 0.19
C TYR A 68 -8.31 -10.67 1.18
N HIS A 69 -8.42 -11.64 2.10
CA HIS A 69 -7.35 -11.92 3.07
C HIS A 69 -6.07 -12.44 2.40
N ALA A 70 -6.20 -13.28 1.36
CA ALA A 70 -5.06 -13.76 0.59
C ALA A 70 -4.33 -12.61 -0.12
N ALA A 71 -5.08 -11.68 -0.74
CA ALA A 71 -4.50 -10.50 -1.38
C ALA A 71 -3.77 -9.60 -0.37
N LEU A 72 -4.38 -9.31 0.79
CA LEU A 72 -3.72 -8.55 1.86
C LEU A 72 -2.45 -9.25 2.36
N GLY A 73 -2.51 -10.55 2.62
CA GLY A 73 -1.35 -11.33 3.07
C GLY A 73 -0.21 -11.27 2.06
N PHE A 74 -0.52 -11.41 0.76
CA PHE A 74 0.47 -11.30 -0.31
C PHE A 74 1.10 -9.90 -0.38
N MET A 75 0.29 -8.84 -0.32
CA MET A 75 0.79 -7.45 -0.33
C MET A 75 1.72 -7.16 0.85
N ILE A 76 1.37 -7.63 2.04
CA ILE A 76 2.20 -7.50 3.24
C ILE A 76 3.54 -8.24 3.03
N LEU A 77 3.49 -9.50 2.59
CA LEU A 77 4.68 -10.30 2.34
C LEU A 77 5.62 -9.63 1.34
N VAL A 78 5.11 -9.20 0.18
CA VAL A 78 5.90 -8.53 -0.85
C VAL A 78 6.51 -7.23 -0.32
N THR A 79 5.76 -6.47 0.48
CA THR A 79 6.27 -5.22 1.09
C THR A 79 7.40 -5.48 2.06
N VAL A 80 7.27 -6.49 2.93
CA VAL A 80 8.32 -6.90 3.87
C VAL A 80 9.57 -7.35 3.12
N LEU A 81 9.42 -8.19 2.10
CA LEU A 81 10.53 -8.67 1.27
C LEU A 81 11.23 -7.51 0.54
N ALA A 82 10.47 -6.57 -0.03
CA ALA A 82 11.04 -5.40 -0.68
C ALA A 82 11.81 -4.51 0.30
N PHE A 83 11.29 -4.33 1.51
CA PHE A 83 11.96 -3.54 2.55
C PHE A 83 13.26 -4.21 3.01
N LEU A 84 13.22 -5.52 3.29
CA LEU A 84 14.40 -6.31 3.65
C LEU A 84 15.49 -6.24 2.57
N GLU A 85 15.10 -6.16 1.30
CA GLU A 85 16.04 -6.08 0.19
C GLU A 85 16.63 -4.68 0.00
N ILE A 86 15.93 -3.62 0.40
CA ILE A 86 16.45 -2.24 0.38
C ILE A 86 17.51 -2.02 1.46
N ILE A 87 17.35 -2.65 2.64
CA ILE A 87 18.27 -2.48 3.77
C ILE A 87 19.53 -3.35 3.68
N LYS A 88 19.56 -4.32 2.77
CA LYS A 88 20.80 -5.03 2.39
C LYS A 88 21.72 -4.11 1.57
#